data_AF-A0A536I9R6-F1
#
_entry.id   AF-A0A536I9R6-F1
#
_cell.length_a   1.000
_cell.length_b   1.000
_cell.length_c   1.000
_cell.angle_alpha   90.00
_cell.angle_beta   90.00
_cell.angle_gamma   90.00
#
_symmetry.space_group_name_H-M   'P 1'
#
loop_
_entity.id
_entity.type
_entity.pdbx_description
1 polymer ?
#
loop_
_entity_poly.entity_id
_entity_poly.type
_entity_poly.pdbx_seq_one_letter_code
_entity_poly.pdbx_strand_id
1 'polypeptide(L)'
;MVDGWLAHLEALAGAAGLRSASDVRLVHWSPAEESNFEKAYESARSRHPDRHWPPLQWYDLLNRVFRAEPVVVRGAFSFSLKQVARAMHAAGLIETEWGEGLADGAGAMAGAWAAAAESRARGRGLRESPIMSEIARYNEVDCRVMAEILEYLR
;
A
#
# COMPACT_ATOMS: atom_id res chain seq x y z
N MET A 1 2.84 -17.85 3.06
CA MET A 1 2.43 -16.51 2.58
C MET A 1 3.23 -15.42 3.30
N VAL A 2 3.19 -15.38 4.64
CA VAL A 2 4.01 -14.44 5.44
C VAL A 2 5.51 -14.68 5.25
N ASP A 3 5.99 -15.93 5.41
CA ASP A 3 7.42 -16.24 5.24
C ASP A 3 7.96 -15.84 3.85
N GLY A 4 7.17 -16.08 2.79
CA GLY A 4 7.56 -15.71 1.43
C GLY A 4 7.63 -14.20 1.22
N TRP A 5 6.72 -13.44 1.84
CA TRP A 5 6.76 -11.98 1.80
C TRP A 5 7.95 -11.42 2.61
N LEU A 6 8.22 -11.97 3.80
CA LEU A 6 9.38 -11.59 4.60
C LEU A 6 10.70 -11.95 3.90
N ALA A 7 10.79 -13.10 3.24
CA ALA A 7 11.95 -13.46 2.43
C ALA A 7 12.17 -12.50 1.25
N HIS A 8 11.07 -12.02 0.65
CA HIS A 8 11.16 -10.98 -0.38
C HIS A 8 11.65 -9.64 0.19
N LEU A 9 11.15 -9.22 1.35
CA LEU A 9 11.65 -8.03 2.06
C LEU A 9 13.12 -8.15 2.44
N GLU A 10 13.57 -9.33 2.87
CA GLU A 10 14.97 -9.60 3.20
C GLU A 10 15.87 -9.45 1.96
N ALA A 11 15.41 -9.95 0.81
CA ALA A 11 16.13 -9.78 -0.45
C ALA A 11 16.22 -8.31 -0.88
N LEU A 12 15.13 -7.55 -0.71
CA LEU A 12 15.12 -6.10 -0.96
C LEU A 12 16.05 -5.35 -0.01
N ALA A 13 16.06 -5.71 1.27
CA ALA A 13 16.95 -5.14 2.28
C ALA A 13 18.42 -5.33 1.86
N GLY A 14 18.80 -6.56 1.50
CA GLY A 14 20.15 -6.87 1.04
C GLY A 14 20.53 -6.09 -0.23
N ALA A 15 19.63 -5.99 -1.20
CA ALA A 15 19.87 -5.22 -2.42
C ALA A 15 20.04 -3.70 -2.17
N ALA A 16 19.40 -3.18 -1.12
CA ALA A 16 19.51 -1.78 -0.70
C ALA A 16 20.65 -1.51 0.31
N GLY A 17 21.47 -2.51 0.64
CA GLY A 17 22.55 -2.38 1.63
C GLY A 17 22.08 -2.27 3.09
N LEU A 18 20.84 -2.67 3.38
CA LEU A 18 20.29 -2.78 4.73
C LEU A 18 20.64 -4.14 5.35
N ARG A 19 20.59 -4.24 6.69
CA ARG A 19 21.07 -5.45 7.40
C ARG A 19 20.01 -6.54 7.52
N SER A 20 18.73 -6.17 7.46
CA SER A 20 17.61 -7.12 7.57
C SER A 20 16.30 -6.53 7.06
N ALA A 21 15.29 -7.38 6.86
CA ALA A 21 13.92 -6.96 6.59
C ALA A 21 13.35 -5.98 7.64
N SER A 22 13.83 -6.04 8.88
CA SER A 22 13.42 -5.11 9.95
C SER A 22 13.96 -3.69 9.77
N ASP A 23 14.97 -3.49 8.93
CA ASP A 23 15.48 -2.15 8.60
C ASP A 23 14.69 -1.51 7.44
N VAL A 24 13.78 -2.27 6.77
CA VAL A 24 12.96 -1.77 5.66
C VAL A 24 11.77 -0.99 6.18
N ARG A 25 11.62 0.26 5.75
CA ARG A 25 10.44 1.09 6.05
C ARG A 25 9.31 0.78 5.07
N LEU A 26 8.16 0.36 5.60
CA LEU A 26 6.93 0.16 4.86
C LEU A 26 6.14 1.46 4.84
N VAL A 27 6.19 2.18 3.72
CA VAL A 27 5.53 3.47 3.59
C VAL A 27 4.06 3.29 3.24
N HIS A 28 3.20 4.06 3.89
CA HIS A 28 1.75 4.11 3.62
C HIS A 28 1.25 5.55 3.65
N TRP A 29 0.10 5.79 3.00
CA TRP A 29 -0.54 7.10 2.95
C TRP A 29 -1.68 7.27 3.95
N SER A 30 -2.33 6.19 4.37
CA SER A 30 -3.53 6.26 5.21
C SER A 30 -3.48 5.15 6.27
N PRO A 31 -4.33 5.17 7.30
CA PRO A 31 -4.26 4.17 8.36
C PRO A 31 -4.82 2.79 7.96
N ALA A 32 -5.28 2.59 6.72
CA ALA A 32 -5.90 1.34 6.29
C ALA A 32 -4.92 0.16 6.39
N GLU A 33 -3.67 0.36 6.00
CA GLU A 33 -2.60 -0.63 6.06
C GLU A 33 -2.31 -1.05 7.51
N GLU A 34 -2.08 -0.09 8.40
CA GLU A 34 -1.90 -0.39 9.83
C GLU A 34 -3.15 -1.01 10.46
N SER A 35 -4.34 -0.55 10.07
CA SER A 35 -5.60 -1.02 10.66
C SER A 35 -5.95 -2.45 10.26
N ASN A 36 -5.55 -2.90 9.08
CA ASN A 36 -5.95 -4.19 8.52
C ASN A 36 -4.77 -5.16 8.41
N PHE A 37 -3.67 -4.72 7.80
CA PHE A 37 -2.50 -5.57 7.56
C PHE A 37 -1.76 -5.85 8.86
N GLU A 38 -1.42 -4.81 9.64
CA GLU A 38 -0.69 -5.01 10.91
C GLU A 38 -1.50 -5.90 11.85
N LYS A 39 -2.82 -5.67 11.98
CA LYS A 39 -3.67 -6.52 12.82
C LYS A 39 -3.68 -7.98 12.36
N ALA A 40 -3.75 -8.23 11.05
CA ALA A 40 -3.68 -9.59 10.51
C ALA A 40 -2.30 -10.23 10.74
N TYR A 41 -1.24 -9.45 10.62
CA TYR A 41 0.13 -9.85 10.86
C TYR A 41 0.37 -10.20 12.34
N GLU A 42 -0.04 -9.33 13.26
CA GLU A 42 0.04 -9.56 14.71
C GLU A 42 -0.80 -10.76 15.15
N SER A 43 -2.00 -10.94 14.57
CA SER A 43 -2.79 -12.15 14.78
C SER A 43 -2.03 -13.40 14.35
N ALA A 44 -1.31 -13.33 13.22
CA ALA A 44 -0.51 -14.44 12.75
C ALA A 44 0.70 -14.70 13.68
N ARG A 45 1.40 -13.65 14.13
CA ARG A 45 2.51 -13.76 15.10
C ARG A 45 2.05 -14.39 16.41
N SER A 46 0.91 -13.98 16.93
CA SER A 46 0.29 -14.53 18.13
C SER A 46 -0.04 -16.02 18.00
N ARG A 47 -0.56 -16.45 16.84
CA ARG A 47 -0.88 -17.86 16.56
C ARG A 47 0.34 -18.74 16.28
N HIS A 48 1.48 -18.15 15.95
CA HIS A 48 2.71 -18.85 15.54
C HIS A 48 3.96 -18.28 16.24
N PRO A 49 4.06 -18.38 17.58
CA PRO A 49 5.14 -17.76 18.35
C PRO A 49 6.53 -18.33 18.02
N ASP A 50 6.59 -19.58 17.56
CA ASP A 50 7.80 -20.28 17.12
C ASP A 50 8.40 -19.73 15.82
N ARG A 51 7.63 -18.94 15.06
CA ARG A 51 8.08 -18.38 13.77
C ARG A 51 8.93 -17.12 13.90
N HIS A 52 8.96 -16.49 15.07
CA HIS A 52 9.81 -15.33 15.38
C HIS A 52 9.75 -14.20 14.33
N TRP A 53 8.59 -13.97 13.70
CA TRP A 53 8.47 -12.92 12.69
C TRP A 53 8.70 -11.53 13.32
N PRO A 54 9.49 -10.66 12.66
CA PRO A 54 9.90 -9.37 13.23
C PRO A 54 8.74 -8.35 13.23
N PRO A 55 8.80 -7.30 14.05
CA PRO A 55 7.87 -6.18 13.92
C PRO A 55 8.06 -5.46 12.57
N LEU A 56 6.98 -4.93 12.01
CA LEU A 56 7.01 -4.16 10.77
C LEU A 56 7.31 -2.68 11.06
N GLN A 57 8.13 -2.05 10.22
CA GLN A 57 8.48 -0.62 10.37
C GLN A 57 7.59 0.25 9.47
N TRP A 58 6.37 0.52 9.90
CA TRP A 58 5.45 1.40 9.17
C TRP A 58 5.92 2.86 9.21
N TYR A 59 5.75 3.56 8.07
CA TYR A 59 6.03 4.97 7.93
C TYR A 59 4.86 5.71 7.29
N ASP A 60 4.18 6.50 8.09
CA ASP A 60 3.00 7.28 7.69
C ASP A 60 3.41 8.55 6.95
N LEU A 61 3.40 8.49 5.62
CA LEU A 61 3.79 9.61 4.76
C LEU A 61 2.85 10.81 4.89
N LEU A 62 1.55 10.56 5.06
CA LEU A 62 0.55 11.62 5.15
C LEU A 62 0.73 12.43 6.44
N ASN A 63 0.75 11.75 7.60
CA ASN A 63 0.78 12.45 8.87
C ASN A 63 2.18 12.95 9.22
N ARG A 64 3.24 12.18 8.93
CA ARG A 64 4.61 12.56 9.32
C ARG A 64 5.31 13.51 8.37
N VAL A 65 4.80 13.69 7.15
CA VAL A 65 5.38 14.61 6.17
C VAL A 65 4.35 15.65 5.74
N PHE A 66 3.28 15.23 5.07
CA PHE A 66 2.34 16.19 4.48
C PHE A 66 1.63 17.06 5.51
N ARG A 67 1.23 16.50 6.65
CA ARG A 67 0.59 17.29 7.71
C ARG A 67 1.57 17.96 8.66
N ALA A 68 2.72 17.32 8.92
CA ALA A 68 3.73 17.85 9.83
C ALA A 68 4.46 19.06 9.23
N GLU A 69 4.81 18.99 7.94
CA GLU A 69 5.54 20.02 7.17
C GLU A 69 4.61 20.86 6.26
N PRO A 70 3.35 21.09 6.70
CA PRO A 70 2.17 21.47 5.89
C PRO A 70 2.33 21.51 4.36
N VAL A 71 2.68 20.36 3.75
CA VAL A 71 2.88 20.26 2.31
C VAL A 71 1.53 20.33 1.60
N VAL A 72 1.35 21.34 0.75
CA VAL A 72 0.16 21.52 -0.08
C VAL A 72 0.53 21.54 -1.56
N VAL A 73 -0.29 20.91 -2.39
CA VAL A 73 -0.09 20.87 -3.85
C VAL A 73 -1.19 21.68 -4.52
N ARG A 74 -0.81 22.66 -5.33
CA ARG A 74 -1.77 23.48 -6.08
C ARG A 74 -2.63 22.58 -6.97
N GLY A 75 -3.95 22.65 -6.81
CA GLY A 75 -4.91 21.81 -7.52
C GLY A 75 -5.37 20.57 -6.76
N ALA A 76 -4.76 20.24 -5.62
CA ALA A 76 -5.29 19.25 -4.69
C ALA A 76 -6.20 19.93 -3.66
N PHE A 77 -7.46 19.49 -3.57
CA PHE A 77 -8.47 20.03 -2.64
C PHE A 77 -8.64 19.19 -1.37
N SER A 78 -7.86 18.12 -1.24
CA SER A 78 -7.81 17.24 -0.07
C SER A 78 -6.44 16.56 -0.01
N PHE A 79 -6.16 15.95 1.14
CA PHE A 79 -4.98 15.11 1.34
C PHE A 79 -5.19 13.65 0.94
N SER A 80 -6.18 13.35 0.09
CA SER A 80 -6.28 12.00 -0.49
C SER A 80 -5.13 11.77 -1.47
N LEU A 81 -4.53 10.58 -1.45
CA LEU A 81 -3.39 10.23 -2.30
C LEU A 81 -3.70 10.52 -3.77
N LYS A 82 -4.89 10.12 -4.24
CA LYS A 82 -5.37 10.36 -5.60
C LYS A 82 -5.35 11.84 -5.98
N GLN A 83 -5.84 12.74 -5.12
CA GLN A 83 -5.88 14.18 -5.45
C GLN A 83 -4.48 14.81 -5.42
N VAL A 84 -3.64 14.43 -4.45
CA VAL A 84 -2.26 14.90 -4.36
C VAL A 84 -1.47 14.43 -5.59
N ALA A 85 -1.51 13.14 -5.91
CA ALA A 85 -0.82 12.56 -7.06
C ALA A 85 -1.27 13.20 -8.39
N ARG A 86 -2.58 13.37 -8.62
CA ARG A 86 -3.09 14.05 -9.82
C ARG A 86 -2.57 15.48 -9.95
N ALA A 87 -2.55 16.22 -8.83
CA ALA A 87 -2.05 17.59 -8.84
C ALA A 87 -0.53 17.66 -9.07
N MET A 88 0.24 16.72 -8.51
CA MET A 88 1.69 16.62 -8.74
C MET A 88 2.02 16.22 -10.18
N HIS A 89 1.29 15.28 -10.76
CA HIS A 89 1.42 14.91 -12.17
C HIS A 89 1.08 16.09 -13.10
N ALA A 90 -0.04 16.78 -12.84
CA ALA A 90 -0.41 17.97 -13.62
C ALA A 90 0.61 19.12 -13.54
N ALA A 91 1.41 19.16 -12.47
CA ALA A 91 2.51 20.10 -12.30
C ALA A 91 3.86 19.59 -12.87
N GLY A 92 3.91 18.39 -13.44
CA GLY A 92 5.13 17.77 -13.96
C GLY A 92 6.13 17.35 -12.88
N LEU A 93 5.65 17.07 -11.65
CA LEU A 93 6.50 16.71 -10.51
C LEU A 93 6.64 15.19 -10.32
N ILE A 94 5.69 14.43 -10.86
CA ILE A 94 5.69 12.96 -10.89
C ILE A 94 5.20 12.48 -12.27
N GLU A 95 5.59 11.27 -12.66
CA GLU A 95 5.36 10.75 -14.02
C GLU A 95 4.09 9.90 -14.10
N THR A 96 3.72 9.20 -13.02
CA THR A 96 2.60 8.27 -13.04
C THR A 96 1.27 9.02 -13.09
N GLU A 97 0.56 8.89 -14.20
CA GLU A 97 -0.81 9.36 -14.33
C GLU A 97 -1.79 8.42 -13.62
N TRP A 98 -2.59 9.00 -12.72
CA TRP A 98 -3.68 8.27 -12.08
C TRP A 98 -4.91 8.21 -12.99
N GLY A 99 -4.97 7.18 -13.83
CA GLY A 99 -6.04 6.95 -14.80
C GLY A 99 -7.46 6.92 -14.21
N GLU A 100 -8.44 6.93 -15.11
CA GLU A 100 -9.85 6.75 -14.76
C GLU A 100 -10.16 5.25 -14.71
N GLY A 101 -10.18 4.65 -13.52
CA GLY A 101 -10.48 3.23 -13.30
C GLY A 101 -10.68 2.89 -11.82
N LEU A 102 -11.65 2.00 -11.56
CA LEU A 102 -12.29 1.62 -10.27
C LEU A 102 -12.60 2.77 -9.29
N ALA A 103 -13.83 2.75 -8.80
CA ALA A 103 -14.39 3.77 -7.92
C ALA A 103 -13.62 3.84 -6.60
N ASP A 104 -12.69 4.81 -6.47
CA ASP A 104 -12.02 5.24 -5.23
C ASP A 104 -11.62 4.12 -4.24
N GLY A 105 -11.19 4.47 -3.03
CA GLY A 105 -10.83 3.46 -2.02
C GLY A 105 -12.03 2.63 -1.58
N ALA A 106 -13.25 3.21 -1.57
CA ALA A 106 -14.44 2.54 -1.07
C ALA A 106 -14.98 1.51 -2.06
N GLY A 107 -15.00 1.82 -3.35
CA GLY A 107 -15.39 0.86 -4.37
C GLY A 107 -14.40 -0.29 -4.51
N ALA A 108 -13.10 -0.05 -4.34
CA ALA A 108 -12.10 -1.13 -4.28
C ALA A 108 -12.39 -2.09 -3.11
N MET A 109 -12.69 -1.58 -1.91
CA MET A 109 -13.05 -2.43 -0.76
C MET A 109 -14.35 -3.21 -0.98
N ALA A 110 -15.40 -2.56 -1.51
CA ALA A 110 -16.66 -3.22 -1.82
C ALA A 110 -16.49 -4.32 -2.87
N GLY A 111 -15.69 -4.06 -3.91
CA GLY A 111 -15.32 -5.04 -4.93
C GLY A 111 -14.57 -6.24 -4.35
N ALA A 112 -13.59 -6.01 -3.47
CA ALA A 112 -12.87 -7.09 -2.79
C ALA A 112 -13.81 -7.97 -1.94
N TRP A 113 -14.74 -7.34 -1.21
CA TRP A 113 -15.72 -8.07 -0.40
C TRP A 113 -16.65 -8.94 -1.26
N ALA A 114 -17.19 -8.38 -2.35
CA ALA A 114 -18.03 -9.13 -3.28
C ALA A 114 -17.27 -10.29 -3.95
N ALA A 115 -16.04 -10.04 -4.39
CA ALA A 115 -15.17 -11.06 -4.98
C ALA A 115 -14.86 -12.20 -4.01
N ALA A 116 -14.65 -11.89 -2.72
CA ALA A 116 -14.43 -12.90 -1.68
C ALA A 116 -15.66 -13.78 -1.46
N ALA A 117 -16.86 -13.17 -1.40
CA ALA A 117 -18.11 -13.91 -1.26
C ALA A 117 -18.38 -14.83 -2.46
N GLU A 118 -18.18 -14.33 -3.68
CA GLU A 118 -18.35 -15.09 -4.92
C GLU A 118 -17.36 -16.25 -5.03
N SER A 119 -16.07 -15.99 -4.76
CA SER A 119 -15.02 -17.01 -4.82
C SER A 119 -15.32 -18.17 -3.87
N ARG A 120 -15.79 -17.85 -2.65
CA ARG A 120 -16.22 -18.86 -1.67
C ARG A 120 -17.42 -19.66 -2.17
N ALA A 121 -18.43 -19.00 -2.73
CA ALA A 121 -19.62 -19.67 -3.26
C ALA A 121 -19.30 -20.62 -4.42
N ARG A 122 -18.27 -20.32 -5.21
CA ARG A 122 -17.87 -21.09 -6.39
C ARG A 122 -16.68 -22.04 -6.16
N GLY A 123 -16.12 -22.07 -4.95
CA GLY A 123 -14.95 -22.90 -4.64
C GLY A 123 -13.69 -22.54 -5.43
N ARG A 124 -13.54 -21.28 -5.86
CA ARG A 124 -12.38 -20.78 -6.62
C ARG A 124 -11.46 -19.96 -5.74
N GLY A 125 -10.20 -19.84 -6.14
CA GLY A 125 -9.24 -18.96 -5.49
C GLY A 125 -9.59 -17.49 -5.73
N LEU A 126 -9.44 -16.66 -4.69
CA LEU A 126 -9.70 -15.21 -4.81
C LEU A 126 -8.82 -14.52 -5.87
N ARG A 127 -7.63 -15.07 -6.14
CA ARG A 127 -6.71 -14.60 -7.18
C ARG A 127 -7.24 -14.80 -8.60
N GLU A 128 -8.23 -15.67 -8.79
CA GLU A 128 -8.88 -15.90 -10.08
C GLU A 128 -9.99 -14.86 -10.35
N SER A 129 -10.31 -14.00 -9.37
CA SER A 129 -11.32 -12.95 -9.54
C SER A 129 -10.78 -11.83 -10.45
N PRO A 130 -11.51 -11.47 -11.53
CA PRO A 130 -11.18 -10.32 -12.35
C PRO A 130 -11.17 -9.02 -11.53
N ILE A 131 -12.13 -8.84 -10.62
CA ILE A 131 -12.22 -7.67 -9.74
C ILE A 131 -10.97 -7.54 -8.88
N MET A 132 -10.50 -8.64 -8.30
CA MET A 132 -9.25 -8.62 -7.51
C MET A 132 -8.02 -8.29 -8.35
N SER A 133 -8.01 -8.68 -9.63
CA SER A 133 -6.93 -8.32 -10.55
C SER A 133 -6.93 -6.82 -10.84
N GLU A 134 -8.10 -6.20 -10.97
CA GLU A 134 -8.21 -4.76 -11.14
C GLU A 134 -7.84 -3.99 -9.86
N ILE A 135 -8.25 -4.48 -8.69
CA ILE A 135 -7.84 -3.92 -7.39
C ILE A 135 -6.32 -4.02 -7.21
N ALA A 136 -5.68 -5.11 -7.64
CA ALA A 136 -4.24 -5.25 -7.61
C ALA A 136 -3.53 -4.19 -8.47
N ARG A 137 -4.05 -3.92 -9.68
CA ARG A 137 -3.54 -2.85 -10.56
C ARG A 137 -3.75 -1.47 -9.95
N TYR A 138 -4.89 -1.22 -9.32
CA TYR A 138 -5.15 0.00 -8.58
C TYR A 138 -4.12 0.22 -7.45
N ASN A 139 -3.91 -0.79 -6.60
CA ASN A 139 -2.92 -0.72 -5.52
C ASN A 139 -1.48 -0.57 -6.03
N GLU A 140 -1.15 -1.11 -7.21
CA GLU A 140 0.16 -0.88 -7.84
C GLU A 140 0.36 0.60 -8.20
N VAL A 141 -0.67 1.27 -8.71
CA VAL A 141 -0.66 2.72 -8.98
C VAL A 141 -0.45 3.49 -7.68
N ASP A 142 -1.18 3.15 -6.61
CA ASP A 142 -1.00 3.75 -5.27
C ASP A 142 0.45 3.66 -4.81
N CYS A 143 1.06 2.47 -4.90
CA CYS A 143 2.44 2.24 -4.51
C CYS A 143 3.42 3.06 -5.36
N ARG A 144 3.19 3.12 -6.67
CA ARG A 144 4.06 3.82 -7.62
C ARG A 144 4.05 5.32 -7.39
N VAL A 145 2.88 5.94 -7.25
CA VAL A 145 2.82 7.38 -7.00
C VAL A 145 3.39 7.73 -5.62
N MET A 146 3.21 6.87 -4.59
CA MET A 146 3.85 7.11 -3.29
C MET A 146 5.37 7.09 -3.40
N ALA A 147 5.93 6.17 -4.19
CA ALA A 147 7.37 6.12 -4.44
C ALA A 147 7.87 7.38 -5.17
N GLU A 148 7.16 7.84 -6.20
CA GLU A 148 7.51 9.07 -6.94
C GLU A 148 7.38 10.32 -6.06
N ILE A 149 6.34 10.41 -5.22
CA ILE A 149 6.17 11.50 -4.25
C ILE A 149 7.33 11.51 -3.25
N LEU A 150 7.73 10.35 -2.72
CA LEU A 150 8.87 10.24 -1.81
C LEU A 150 10.17 10.66 -2.48
N GLU A 151 10.39 10.27 -3.73
CA GLU A 151 11.58 10.65 -4.49
C GLU A 151 11.63 12.15 -4.72
N TYR A 152 10.50 12.77 -5.08
CA TYR A 152 10.41 14.22 -5.27
C TYR A 152 10.69 15.02 -3.98
N LEU A 153 10.33 14.48 -2.82
CA LEU A 153 10.49 15.16 -1.53
C LEU A 153 11.87 14.96 -0.88
N ARG A 154 12.72 14.10 -1.45
CA ARG A 154 14.07 13.79 -0.94
C ARG A 154 15.15 14.66 -1.59
#